data_AF-A0A6F8YAY0-F1
#
_entry.id   AF-A0A6F8YAY0-F1
#
_cell.length_a   1.000
_cell.length_b   1.000
_cell.length_c   1.000
_cell.angle_alpha   90.00
_cell.angle_beta   90.00
_cell.angle_gamma   90.00
#
_symmetry.space_group_name_H-M   'P 1'
#
loop_
_entity.id
_entity.type
_entity.pdbx_description
1 polymer ?
#
loop_
_entity_poly.entity_id
_entity_poly.type
_entity_poly.pdbx_seq_one_letter_code
_entity_poly.pdbx_strand_id
1 'polypeptide(L)'
;MVAAADAGKPTWCEKTPFNLLCMDFLRELVPEATIVHVKRHPVAVVASHVDQPWAPPTVDGALAWLKPVYDRWLAWKTTVDLTGKRYVEVRAEDLAANWPEQRRALFALLGVDDFATRSPFQPHKLENRKDQFDPETRELVERTLGGVIGAMGYP
;
A
#
# COMPACT_ATOMS: atom_id res chain seq x y z
N MET A 1 2.26 -1.30 23.99
CA MET A 1 3.69 -0.89 23.91
C MET A 1 4.69 -1.83 24.61
N VAL A 2 4.26 -2.77 25.47
CA VAL A 2 5.20 -3.65 26.23
C VAL A 2 5.91 -4.68 25.33
N ALA A 3 5.23 -5.25 24.33
CA ALA A 3 5.78 -6.32 23.49
C ALA A 3 7.05 -5.96 22.65
N ALA A 4 7.20 -4.71 22.20
CA ALA A 4 8.44 -4.30 21.51
C ALA A 4 9.59 -4.10 22.50
N ALA A 5 9.31 -3.49 23.65
CA ALA A 5 10.30 -3.31 24.72
C ALA A 5 10.78 -4.66 25.28
N ASP A 6 9.87 -5.62 25.49
CA ASP A 6 10.19 -6.99 25.89
C ASP A 6 11.10 -7.70 24.87
N ALA A 7 10.97 -7.34 23.59
CA ALA A 7 11.82 -7.83 22.51
C ALA A 7 13.09 -6.96 22.29
N GLY A 8 13.35 -5.98 23.16
CA GLY A 8 14.49 -5.07 23.05
C GLY A 8 14.44 -4.14 21.84
N LYS A 9 13.25 -3.89 21.28
CA LYS A 9 13.05 -3.04 20.09
C LYS A 9 12.44 -1.69 20.48
N PRO A 10 12.91 -0.57 19.90
CA PRO A 10 12.42 0.76 20.24
C PRO A 10 11.01 1.02 19.68
N THR A 11 10.63 0.31 18.61
CA THR A 11 9.38 0.57 17.87
C THR A 11 8.67 -0.75 17.56
N TRP A 12 7.36 -0.77 17.80
CA TRP A 12 6.48 -1.83 17.33
C TRP A 12 5.93 -1.49 15.95
N CYS A 13 5.78 -2.49 15.08
CA CYS A 13 5.19 -2.34 13.76
C CYS A 13 4.20 -3.47 13.52
N GLU A 14 3.06 -3.12 12.95
CA GLU A 14 2.01 -4.03 12.53
C GLU A 14 1.76 -3.84 11.05
N LYS A 15 1.50 -4.94 10.33
CA LYS A 15 1.20 -4.88 8.90
C LYS A 15 0.04 -5.80 8.56
N THR A 16 -1.16 -5.24 8.50
CA THR A 16 -2.34 -5.91 7.93
C THR A 16 -2.96 -5.01 6.86
N PRO A 17 -3.07 -5.42 5.57
CA PRO A 17 -3.50 -4.51 4.51
C PRO A 17 -4.90 -3.94 4.75
N PHE A 18 -5.82 -4.75 5.26
CA PHE A 18 -7.20 -4.35 5.53
C PHE A 18 -7.37 -3.41 6.73
N ASN A 19 -6.31 -3.12 7.49
CA ASN A 19 -6.35 -2.08 8.53
C ASN A 19 -6.65 -0.69 7.94
N LEU A 20 -6.44 -0.50 6.63
CA LEU A 20 -6.90 0.67 5.88
C LEU A 20 -8.41 0.92 6.05
N LEU A 21 -9.22 -0.11 6.28
CA LEU A 21 -10.67 0.02 6.44
C LEU A 21 -11.08 0.44 7.86
N CYS A 22 -10.15 0.38 8.82
CA CYS A 22 -10.39 0.62 10.24
C CYS A 22 -9.56 1.81 10.77
N MET A 23 -9.14 2.71 9.88
CA MET A 23 -8.17 3.76 10.22
C MET A 23 -8.63 4.71 11.33
N ASP A 24 -9.91 5.03 11.43
CA ASP A 24 -10.43 5.90 12.50
C ASP A 24 -10.28 5.21 13.87
N PHE A 25 -10.73 3.95 13.95
CA PHE A 25 -10.58 3.12 15.16
C PHE A 25 -9.11 2.95 15.57
N LEU A 26 -8.22 2.68 14.62
CA LEU A 26 -6.79 2.50 14.92
C LEU A 26 -6.16 3.78 15.49
N ARG A 27 -6.61 4.95 15.04
CA ARG A 27 -6.18 6.24 15.60
C ARG A 27 -6.75 6.51 16.98
N GLU A 28 -7.96 6.07 17.26
CA GLU A 28 -8.52 6.17 18.63
C GLU A 28 -7.77 5.23 19.58
N LEU A 29 -7.45 4.02 19.13
CA LEU A 29 -6.77 3.01 19.92
C LEU A 29 -5.30 3.35 20.18
N VAL A 30 -4.61 3.91 19.20
CA VAL A 30 -3.17 4.22 19.25
C VAL A 30 -2.92 5.60 18.60
N PRO A 31 -3.27 6.71 19.29
CA PRO A 31 -3.25 8.06 18.70
C PRO A 31 -1.86 8.55 18.30
N GLU A 32 -0.80 7.98 18.87
CA GLU A 32 0.60 8.25 18.53
C GLU A 32 1.09 7.49 17.28
N ALA A 33 0.33 6.51 16.79
CA ALA A 33 0.75 5.68 15.67
C ALA A 33 0.86 6.50 14.38
N THR A 34 1.94 6.24 13.63
CA THR A 34 2.06 6.70 12.25
C THR A 34 1.55 5.62 11.31
N ILE A 35 0.57 5.96 10.48
CA ILE A 35 0.02 5.06 9.46
C ILE A 35 0.78 5.28 8.15
N VAL A 36 1.43 4.22 7.66
CA VAL A 36 2.09 4.21 6.35
C VAL A 36 1.23 3.41 5.38
N HIS A 37 0.60 4.09 4.43
CA HIS A 37 -0.16 3.48 3.35
C HIS A 37 0.73 3.27 2.13
N VAL A 38 1.16 2.03 1.91
CA VAL A 38 1.92 1.63 0.72
C VAL A 38 0.96 1.37 -0.43
N LYS A 39 1.05 2.17 -1.49
CA LYS A 39 0.27 2.06 -2.72
C LYS A 39 1.10 1.38 -3.81
N ARG A 40 0.42 0.76 -4.77
CA ARG A 40 0.99 0.20 -6.01
C ARG A 40 -0.01 0.43 -7.13
N HIS A 41 0.45 0.51 -8.37
CA HIS A 41 -0.42 0.66 -9.53
C HIS A 41 -1.55 -0.39 -9.51
N PRO A 42 -2.84 0.02 -9.53
CA PRO A 42 -3.97 -0.89 -9.35
C PRO A 42 -3.98 -2.09 -10.31
N VAL A 43 -3.63 -1.90 -11.58
CA VAL A 43 -3.47 -3.00 -12.56
C VAL A 43 -2.50 -4.07 -12.06
N ALA A 44 -1.34 -3.67 -11.53
CA ALA A 44 -0.34 -4.59 -11.02
C ALA A 44 -0.79 -5.30 -9.73
N VAL A 45 -1.69 -4.68 -8.95
CA VAL A 45 -2.32 -5.31 -7.78
C VAL A 45 -3.32 -6.38 -8.19
N VAL A 46 -4.15 -6.12 -9.20
CA VAL A 46 -5.08 -7.12 -9.78
C VAL A 46 -4.29 -8.30 -10.34
N ALA A 47 -3.28 -8.04 -11.16
CA ALA A 47 -2.36 -9.06 -11.70
C ALA A 47 -1.72 -9.89 -10.58
N SER A 48 -1.28 -9.22 -9.51
CA SER A 48 -0.74 -9.93 -8.35
C SER A 48 -1.77 -10.81 -7.66
N HIS A 49 -3.03 -10.37 -7.51
CA HIS A 49 -4.08 -11.13 -6.84
C HIS A 49 -4.45 -12.39 -7.62
N VAL A 50 -4.59 -12.30 -8.94
CA VAL A 50 -4.94 -13.45 -9.79
C VAL A 50 -3.96 -14.62 -9.62
N ASP A 51 -2.69 -14.35 -9.32
CA ASP A 51 -1.67 -15.38 -9.07
C ASP A 51 -1.60 -15.89 -7.62
N GLN A 52 -2.34 -15.30 -6.68
CA GLN A 52 -2.29 -15.72 -5.29
C GLN A 52 -3.29 -16.85 -5.01
N PRO A 53 -2.87 -17.94 -4.35
CA PRO A 53 -3.76 -19.07 -4.08
C PRO A 53 -4.89 -18.73 -3.08
N TRP A 54 -4.76 -17.64 -2.35
CA TRP A 54 -5.74 -17.16 -1.36
C TRP A 54 -6.71 -16.12 -1.92
N ALA A 55 -6.52 -15.65 -3.16
CA ALA A 55 -7.35 -14.63 -3.78
C ALA A 55 -8.17 -15.23 -4.93
N PRO A 56 -9.20 -14.52 -5.43
CA PRO A 56 -9.92 -14.98 -6.62
C PRO A 56 -8.97 -15.13 -7.83
N PRO A 57 -8.99 -16.27 -8.53
CA PRO A 57 -8.05 -16.57 -9.61
C PRO A 57 -8.48 -15.98 -10.97
N THR A 58 -9.51 -15.13 -10.98
CA THR A 58 -10.01 -14.48 -12.20
C THR A 58 -9.94 -12.97 -12.06
N VAL A 59 -9.76 -12.27 -13.19
CA VAL A 59 -9.70 -10.81 -13.21
C VAL A 59 -10.99 -10.21 -12.62
N ASP A 60 -12.16 -10.69 -13.03
CA ASP A 60 -13.44 -10.24 -12.50
C ASP A 60 -13.56 -10.46 -10.99
N GLY A 61 -13.11 -11.63 -10.51
CA GLY A 61 -13.11 -11.93 -9.08
C GLY A 61 -12.17 -11.00 -8.30
N ALA A 62 -10.96 -10.76 -8.82
CA ALA A 62 -10.00 -9.84 -8.22
C ALA A 62 -10.52 -8.39 -8.23
N LEU A 63 -11.19 -7.96 -9.29
CA LEU A 63 -11.83 -6.64 -9.38
C LEU A 63 -13.00 -6.51 -8.39
N ALA A 64 -13.87 -7.51 -8.32
CA ALA A 64 -14.98 -7.56 -7.37
C ALA A 64 -14.49 -7.51 -5.91
N TRP A 65 -13.31 -8.07 -5.64
CA TRP A 65 -12.67 -7.99 -4.33
C TRP A 65 -12.03 -6.62 -4.05
N LEU A 66 -11.21 -6.12 -4.98
CA LEU A 66 -10.35 -4.96 -4.75
C LEU A 66 -11.09 -3.63 -4.89
N LYS A 67 -12.02 -3.51 -5.85
CA LYS A 67 -12.69 -2.24 -6.13
C LYS A 67 -13.44 -1.69 -4.88
N PRO A 68 -14.22 -2.48 -4.13
CA PRO A 68 -14.87 -1.98 -2.91
C PRO A 68 -13.88 -1.46 -1.86
N VAL A 69 -12.70 -2.07 -1.75
CA VAL A 69 -11.65 -1.64 -0.81
C VAL A 69 -11.11 -0.26 -1.21
N TYR A 70 -10.82 -0.07 -2.51
CA TYR A 70 -10.39 1.22 -3.03
C TYR A 70 -11.47 2.29 -2.88
N ASP A 71 -12.71 1.99 -3.27
CA ASP A 71 -13.83 2.93 -3.16
C ASP A 71 -14.02 3.37 -1.70
N ARG A 72 -13.94 2.43 -0.74
CA ARG A 72 -14.08 2.73 0.70
C ARG A 72 -12.95 3.61 1.23
N TRP A 73 -11.71 3.37 0.80
CA TRP A 73 -10.56 4.19 1.15
C TRP A 73 -10.67 5.60 0.57
N LEU A 74 -11.03 5.72 -0.71
CA LEU A 74 -11.21 7.01 -1.36
C LEU A 74 -12.33 7.82 -0.70
N ALA A 75 -13.46 7.19 -0.40
CA ALA A 75 -14.55 7.82 0.35
C ALA A 75 -14.10 8.25 1.75
N TRP A 76 -13.29 7.44 2.45
CA TRP A 76 -12.74 7.86 3.74
C TRP A 76 -11.83 9.10 3.59
N LYS A 77 -10.98 9.16 2.56
CA LYS A 77 -10.08 10.30 2.30
C LYS A 77 -10.80 11.62 2.08
N THR A 78 -12.04 11.61 1.57
CA THR A 78 -12.82 12.84 1.39
C THR A 78 -13.51 13.32 2.66
N THR A 79 -13.67 12.42 3.64
CA THR A 79 -14.35 12.73 4.91
C THR A 79 -13.43 13.11 6.06
N VAL A 80 -12.15 12.76 5.95
CA VAL A 80 -11.17 12.92 7.04
C VAL A 80 -10.28 14.14 6.80
N ASP A 81 -10.08 14.93 7.87
CA ASP A 81 -9.02 15.93 7.87
C ASP A 81 -7.67 15.26 8.20
N LEU A 82 -6.79 15.22 7.20
CA LEU A 82 -5.44 14.68 7.33
C LEU A 82 -4.42 15.73 7.80
N THR A 83 -4.80 17.01 7.90
CA THR A 83 -3.89 18.05 8.37
C THR A 83 -3.41 17.75 9.79
N GLY A 84 -2.09 17.72 9.97
CA GLY A 84 -1.46 17.38 11.25
C GLY A 84 -1.59 15.91 11.67
N LYS A 85 -2.20 15.04 10.86
CA LYS A 85 -2.27 13.60 11.13
C LYS A 85 -0.98 12.91 10.72
N ARG A 86 -0.58 11.87 11.47
CA ARG A 86 0.55 10.99 11.14
C ARG A 86 0.14 9.96 10.09
N TYR A 87 -0.11 10.43 8.87
CA TYR A 87 -0.49 9.59 7.74
C TYR A 87 0.44 9.86 6.55
N VAL A 88 1.12 8.82 6.09
CA VAL A 88 2.09 8.89 5.00
C VAL A 88 1.66 7.93 3.89
N GLU A 89 1.56 8.42 2.66
CA GLU A 89 1.38 7.58 1.48
C GLU A 89 2.73 7.41 0.76
N VAL A 90 3.06 6.18 0.40
CA VAL A 90 4.26 5.86 -0.38
C VAL A 90 3.90 4.97 -1.55
N ARG A 91 4.48 5.23 -2.73
CA ARG A 91 4.35 4.32 -3.88
C ARG A 91 5.42 3.25 -3.79
N ALA A 92 5.04 1.99 -3.94
CA ALA A 92 5.96 0.87 -4.00
C ALA A 92 6.99 1.07 -5.14
N GLU A 93 6.54 1.62 -6.26
CA GLU A 93 7.38 1.92 -7.42
C GLU A 93 8.50 2.91 -7.07
N ASP A 94 8.20 3.98 -6.32
CA ASP A 94 9.20 4.96 -5.88
C ASP A 94 10.20 4.31 -4.92
N LEU A 95 9.69 3.58 -3.92
CA LEU A 95 10.54 2.85 -2.96
C LEU A 95 11.49 1.90 -3.67
N ALA A 96 11.05 1.22 -4.73
CA ALA A 96 11.86 0.27 -5.46
C ALA A 96 12.88 0.96 -6.38
N ALA A 97 12.53 2.09 -7.00
CA ALA A 97 13.39 2.81 -7.94
C ALA A 97 14.74 3.23 -7.31
N ASN A 98 14.74 3.58 -6.03
CA ASN A 98 15.96 3.93 -5.29
C ASN A 98 15.86 3.54 -3.81
N TRP A 99 15.83 2.23 -3.55
CA TRP A 99 15.59 1.69 -2.22
C TRP A 99 16.42 2.30 -1.08
N PRO A 100 17.76 2.41 -1.17
CA PRO A 100 18.54 2.91 -0.04
C PRO A 100 18.22 4.36 0.33
N GLU A 101 17.95 5.23 -0.65
CA GLU A 101 17.61 6.64 -0.40
C GLU A 101 16.16 6.80 0.03
N GLN A 102 15.24 6.11 -0.63
CA GLN A 102 13.81 6.18 -0.32
C GLN A 102 13.49 5.57 1.04
N ARG A 103 14.19 4.49 1.44
CA ARG A 103 14.13 3.96 2.80
C ARG A 103 14.60 4.99 3.82
N ARG A 104 15.78 5.58 3.63
CA ARG A 104 16.31 6.62 4.55
C ARG A 104 15.34 7.80 4.69
N ALA A 105 14.79 8.28 3.57
CA ALA A 105 13.82 9.37 3.56
C ALA A 105 12.54 9.01 4.33
N LEU A 106 11.99 7.80 4.10
CA LEU A 106 10.81 7.33 4.82
C LEU A 106 11.09 7.22 6.33
N PHE A 107 12.22 6.63 6.72
CA PHE A 107 12.58 6.49 8.14
C PHE A 107 12.77 7.84 8.84
N ALA A 108 13.43 8.79 8.17
CA ALA A 108 13.54 10.17 8.65
C ALA A 108 12.17 10.84 8.82
N LEU A 109 11.27 10.66 7.86
CA LEU A 109 9.89 11.17 7.94
C LEU A 109 9.10 10.56 9.11
N LEU A 110 9.36 9.29 9.42
CA LEU A 110 8.74 8.58 10.55
C LEU A 110 9.39 8.90 11.90
N GLY A 111 10.55 9.59 11.91
CA GLY A 111 11.30 9.89 13.13
C GLY A 111 11.90 8.65 13.81
N VAL A 112 12.27 7.63 13.02
CA VAL A 112 12.87 6.38 13.52
C VAL A 112 14.23 6.13 12.87
N ASP A 113 15.11 5.42 13.58
CA ASP A 113 16.47 5.11 13.10
C ASP A 113 16.44 4.22 11.85
N ASP A 114 17.21 4.62 10.83
CA ASP A 114 17.35 3.85 9.60
C ASP A 114 17.86 2.42 9.88
N PHE A 115 17.32 1.45 9.15
CA PHE A 115 17.70 0.05 9.28
C PHE A 115 18.04 -0.57 7.91
N ALA A 116 19.27 -1.04 7.77
CA ALA A 116 19.71 -1.75 6.58
C ALA A 116 18.96 -3.10 6.44
N THR A 117 18.09 -3.20 5.43
CA THR A 117 17.37 -4.45 5.17
C THR A 117 18.28 -5.50 4.53
N ARG A 118 18.11 -6.76 4.94
CA ARG A 118 18.85 -7.90 4.39
C ARG A 118 18.58 -8.11 2.89
N SER A 119 17.38 -7.74 2.42
CA SER A 119 17.00 -7.78 1.01
C SER A 119 16.54 -6.39 0.58
N PRO A 120 17.09 -5.83 -0.51
CA PRO A 120 16.62 -4.57 -1.05
C PRO A 120 15.26 -4.74 -1.73
N PHE A 121 14.47 -3.67 -1.74
CA PHE A 121 13.24 -3.64 -2.52
C PHE A 121 13.58 -3.29 -3.97
N GLN A 122 13.40 -4.23 -4.88
CA GLN A 122 13.93 -4.15 -6.25
C GLN A 122 12.80 -3.89 -7.26
N PRO A 123 13.03 -3.02 -8.28
CA PRO A 123 12.01 -2.67 -9.29
C PRO A 123 11.43 -3.88 -10.02
N HIS A 124 12.27 -4.86 -10.38
CA HIS A 124 11.83 -6.02 -11.15
C HIS A 124 10.71 -6.83 -10.45
N LYS A 125 10.62 -6.80 -9.11
CA LYS A 125 9.54 -7.45 -8.35
C LYS A 125 8.19 -6.76 -8.54
N LEU A 126 8.21 -5.52 -9.02
CA LEU A 126 7.03 -4.74 -9.35
C LEU A 126 6.71 -4.77 -10.85
N GLU A 127 7.75 -4.77 -11.68
CA GLU A 127 7.64 -4.67 -13.14
C GLU A 127 7.33 -5.99 -13.83
N ASN A 128 7.63 -7.12 -13.19
CA ASN A 128 7.36 -8.47 -13.74
C ASN A 128 5.88 -8.77 -14.02
N ARG A 129 4.96 -7.83 -13.75
CA ARG A 129 3.51 -7.94 -13.99
C ARG A 129 3.00 -7.00 -15.08
N LYS A 130 3.86 -6.19 -15.71
CA LYS A 130 3.45 -5.22 -16.74
C LYS A 130 2.76 -5.89 -17.93
N ASP A 131 3.21 -7.09 -18.27
CA ASP A 131 2.76 -7.84 -19.45
C ASP A 131 1.94 -9.09 -19.07
N GLN A 132 1.42 -9.15 -17.84
CA GLN A 132 0.66 -10.30 -17.35
C GLN A 132 -0.74 -10.41 -17.96
N PHE A 133 -1.30 -9.30 -18.45
CA PHE A 133 -2.59 -9.26 -19.11
C PHE A 133 -2.41 -8.93 -20.59
N ASP A 134 -3.20 -9.58 -21.44
CA ASP A 134 -3.37 -9.14 -22.82
C ASP A 134 -3.96 -7.72 -22.89
N PRO A 135 -3.87 -7.03 -24.04
CA PRO A 135 -4.34 -5.65 -24.16
C PRO A 135 -5.81 -5.42 -23.80
N GLU A 136 -6.71 -6.36 -24.13
CA GLU A 136 -8.15 -6.23 -23.89
C GLU A 136 -8.46 -6.37 -22.38
N THR A 137 -7.86 -7.37 -21.74
CA THR A 137 -7.94 -7.58 -20.30
C THR A 137 -7.37 -6.39 -19.54
N ARG A 138 -6.23 -5.86 -19.99
CA ARG A 138 -5.62 -4.68 -19.39
C ARG A 138 -6.53 -3.45 -19.49
N GLU A 139 -7.08 -3.19 -20.67
CA GLU A 139 -8.01 -2.07 -20.90
C GLU A 139 -9.26 -2.20 -20.01
N LEU A 140 -9.80 -3.41 -19.85
CA LEU A 140 -10.92 -3.68 -18.95
C LEU A 140 -10.59 -3.26 -17.51
N VAL A 141 -9.41 -3.66 -17.00
CA VAL A 141 -8.98 -3.33 -15.63
C VAL A 141 -8.75 -1.82 -15.48
N GLU A 142 -8.07 -1.19 -16.44
CA GLU A 142 -7.80 0.25 -16.43
C GLU A 142 -9.10 1.06 -16.48
N ARG A 143 -10.06 0.67 -17.33
CA ARG A 143 -11.38 1.30 -17.41
C ARG A 143 -12.16 1.13 -16.09
N THR A 144 -12.13 -0.07 -15.51
CA THR A 144 -12.86 -0.37 -14.26
C THR A 144 -12.29 0.39 -13.06
N LEU A 145 -10.98 0.57 -13.02
CA LEU A 145 -10.27 1.21 -11.91
C LEU A 145 -9.78 2.63 -12.25
N GLY A 146 -10.20 3.23 -13.36
CA GLY A 146 -9.63 4.50 -13.85
C GLY A 146 -9.72 5.64 -12.84
N GLY A 147 -10.86 5.77 -12.15
CA GLY A 147 -11.02 6.74 -11.06
C GLY A 147 -10.07 6.48 -9.89
N VAL A 148 -9.79 5.21 -9.57
CA VAL A 148 -8.83 4.82 -8.52
C VAL A 148 -7.39 5.11 -8.95
N ILE A 149 -7.03 4.77 -10.19
CA ILE A 149 -5.70 5.00 -10.76
C ILE A 149 -5.37 6.50 -10.69
N GLY A 150 -6.26 7.35 -11.19
CA GLY A 150 -6.10 8.80 -11.14
C GLY A 150 -6.03 9.34 -9.71
N ALA A 151 -6.92 8.90 -8.82
CA ALA A 151 -6.91 9.33 -7.42
C ALA A 151 -5.67 8.87 -6.63
N MET A 152 -5.02 7.78 -7.06
CA MET A 152 -3.76 7.32 -6.49
C MET A 152 -2.53 8.06 -7.03
N GLY A 153 -2.68 8.87 -8.08
CA GLY A 153 -1.61 9.64 -8.73
C GLY A 153 -0.78 8.83 -9.72
N TYR A 154 -1.38 7.81 -10.34
CA TYR A 154 -0.78 7.10 -11.46
C TYR A 154 -1.25 7.73 -12.79
N PRO A 155 -0.39 7.73 -13.82
CA PRO A 155 -0.74 8.26 -15.14
C PRO A 155 -1.81 7.41 -15.84
#